data_AF-A0A8J8EP42-F1
#
_entry.id   AF-A0A8J8EP42-F1
#
_cell.length_a   1.000
_cell.length_b   1.000
_cell.length_c   1.000
_cell.angle_alpha   90.00
_cell.angle_beta   90.00
_cell.angle_gamma   90.00
#
_symmetry.space_group_name_H-M   'P 1'
#
loop_
_entity.id
_entity.type
_entity.pdbx_description
1 polymer ?
#
loop_
_entity_poly.entity_id
_entity_poly.type
_entity_poly.pdbx_seq_one_letter_code
_entity_poly.pdbx_strand_id
1 'polypeptide(L)'
;MKAVLFDIDGTILTEEPLIMLFLPQVYDKLSRKLGISKDEARERFLSEILGRRDSYDWHDWNFFFKLFDLDLKYEELLERYPHKLQVYPDTIPTLEW
;
A
#
# COMPACT_ATOMS: atom_id res chain seq x y z
N MET A 1 -10.59 31.68 -7.77
CA MET A 1 -9.98 30.34 -7.86
C MET A 1 -10.69 29.59 -8.98
N LYS A 2 -9.97 28.89 -9.88
CA LYS A 2 -10.59 28.18 -11.02
C LYS A 2 -10.64 26.67 -10.85
N ALA A 3 -9.69 26.11 -10.12
CA ALA A 3 -9.61 24.70 -9.79
C ALA A 3 -8.81 24.53 -8.49
N VAL A 4 -9.14 23.47 -7.75
CA VAL A 4 -8.34 22.93 -6.65
C VAL A 4 -8.05 21.47 -6.99
N LEU A 5 -6.81 21.04 -6.81
CA LEU A 5 -6.36 19.68 -7.09
C LEU A 5 -6.03 19.03 -5.75
N PHE A 6 -6.58 17.85 -5.52
CA PHE A 6 -6.36 17.08 -4.31
C PHE A 6 -5.58 15.81 -4.65
N ASP A 7 -4.64 15.47 -3.77
CA ASP A 7 -4.13 14.11 -3.71
C ASP A 7 -5.21 13.17 -3.14
N ILE A 8 -5.04 11.87 -3.34
CA ILE A 8 -5.99 10.86 -2.84
C ILE A 8 -5.54 10.38 -1.46
N ASP A 9 -4.40 9.68 -1.40
CA ASP A 9 -3.92 9.02 -0.20
C ASP A 9 -3.35 10.04 0.80
N GLY A 10 -3.73 9.92 2.07
CA GLY A 10 -3.34 10.87 3.11
C GLY A 10 -3.99 12.26 2.99
N THR A 11 -4.87 12.48 2.01
CA THR A 11 -5.58 13.75 1.79
C THR A 11 -7.10 13.59 1.74
N ILE A 12 -7.62 12.73 0.85
CA ILE A 12 -9.05 12.42 0.70
C ILE A 12 -9.41 11.14 1.48
N LEU A 13 -8.50 10.19 1.53
CA LEU A 13 -8.68 8.93 2.25
C LEU A 13 -7.36 8.41 2.83
N THR A 14 -7.46 7.41 3.69
CA THR A 14 -6.31 6.60 4.12
C THR A 14 -6.48 5.13 3.72
N GLU A 15 -5.39 4.57 3.23
CA GLU A 15 -5.20 3.15 2.93
C GLU A 15 -4.49 2.39 4.07
N GLU A 16 -4.14 3.06 5.17
CA GLU A 16 -3.43 2.45 6.30
C GLU A 16 -4.07 1.14 6.82
N PRO A 17 -5.41 1.04 7.00
CA PRO A 17 -6.02 -0.21 7.44
C PRO A 17 -5.91 -1.34 6.41
N LEU A 18 -5.84 -1.01 5.11
CA LEU A 18 -5.61 -1.98 4.04
C LEU A 18 -4.15 -2.44 4.05
N ILE A 19 -3.21 -1.51 4.17
CA ILE A 19 -1.77 -1.81 4.28
C ILE A 19 -1.49 -2.73 5.47
N MET A 20 -2.04 -2.41 6.64
CA MET A 20 -1.91 -3.24 7.85
C MET A 20 -2.52 -4.65 7.67
N LEU A 21 -3.51 -4.81 6.80
CA LEU A 21 -4.13 -6.10 6.51
C LEU A 21 -3.24 -6.99 5.64
N PHE A 22 -2.61 -6.44 4.58
CA PHE A 22 -1.88 -7.27 3.62
C PHE A 22 -0.38 -7.41 3.91
N LEU A 23 0.28 -6.45 4.58
CA LEU A 23 1.71 -6.54 4.88
C LEU A 23 2.11 -7.83 5.62
N PRO A 24 1.37 -8.30 6.66
CA PRO A 24 1.69 -9.58 7.30
C PRO A 24 1.62 -10.78 6.34
N GLN A 25 0.74 -10.73 5.34
CA GLN A 25 0.58 -11.77 4.32
C GLN A 25 1.75 -11.76 3.34
N VAL A 26 2.23 -10.57 2.97
CA VAL A 26 3.45 -10.38 2.18
C VAL A 26 4.65 -11.00 2.90
N TYR A 27 4.84 -10.68 4.18
CA TYR A 27 5.95 -11.22 4.96
C TYR A 27 5.89 -12.75 5.08
N ASP A 28 4.71 -13.31 5.32
CA ASP A 28 4.51 -14.77 5.40
C ASP A 28 4.76 -15.47 4.05
N LYS A 29 4.28 -14.92 2.94
CA LYS A 29 4.55 -15.45 1.59
C LYS A 29 6.04 -15.39 1.28
N LEU A 30 6.68 -14.25 1.54
CA LEU A 30 8.10 -14.05 1.27
C LEU A 30 8.99 -14.94 2.15
N SER A 31 8.66 -15.10 3.43
CA SER A 31 9.42 -15.94 4.35
C SER A 31 9.41 -17.40 3.90
N ARG A 32 8.24 -17.92 3.49
CA ARG A 32 8.09 -19.29 2.96
C ARG A 32 8.84 -19.47 1.64
N LYS A 33 8.76 -18.50 0.75
CA LYS A 33 9.42 -18.52 -0.56
C LYS A 33 10.95 -18.59 -0.43
N LEU A 34 11.51 -17.82 0.51
CA LEU A 34 12.96 -17.72 0.70
C LEU A 34 13.52 -18.71 1.74
N GLY A 35 12.66 -19.43 2.47
CA GLY A 35 13.09 -20.32 3.54
C GLY A 35 13.69 -19.58 4.75
N ILE A 36 13.25 -18.35 5.01
CA ILE A 36 13.75 -17.47 6.08
C ILE A 36 12.68 -17.21 7.15
N SER A 37 13.05 -16.54 8.23
CA SER A 37 12.10 -16.12 9.26
C SER A 37 11.18 -15.00 8.76
N LYS A 38 10.01 -14.83 9.42
CA LYS A 38 9.09 -13.72 9.09
C LYS A 38 9.69 -12.35 9.40
N ASP A 39 10.48 -12.24 10.45
CA ASP A 39 11.16 -10.99 10.81
C ASP A 39 12.19 -10.62 9.76
N GLU A 40 12.98 -11.58 9.28
CA GLU A 40 13.94 -11.36 8.20
C GLU A 40 13.23 -11.01 6.88
N ALA A 41 12.09 -11.65 6.57
CA ALA A 41 11.28 -11.30 5.41
C ALA A 41 10.74 -9.86 5.48
N ARG A 42 10.28 -9.44 6.67
CA ARG A 42 9.86 -8.06 6.93
C ARG A 42 11.01 -7.09 6.70
N GLU A 43 12.18 -7.34 7.29
CA GLU A 43 13.35 -6.47 7.14
C GLU A 43 13.76 -6.31 5.67
N ARG A 44 13.83 -7.41 4.91
CA ARG A 44 14.16 -7.38 3.48
C ARG A 44 13.14 -6.60 2.67
N PHE A 45 11.85 -6.84 2.90
CA PHE A 45 10.78 -6.16 2.17
C PHE A 45 10.79 -4.65 2.47
N LEU A 46 10.87 -4.26 3.75
CA LEU A 46 10.90 -2.86 4.16
C LEU A 46 12.17 -2.15 3.70
N SER A 47 13.32 -2.83 3.67
CA SER A 47 14.56 -2.27 3.14
C SER A 47 14.44 -1.89 1.67
N GLU A 48 13.79 -2.72 0.83
CA GLU A 48 13.56 -2.38 -0.58
C GLU A 48 12.60 -1.20 -0.76
N ILE A 49 11.54 -1.12 0.05
CA ILE A 49 10.62 0.02 0.03
C ILE A 49 11.35 1.30 0.41
N LEU A 50 12.07 1.29 1.54
CA LEU A 50 12.76 2.48 2.05
C LEU A 50 13.90 2.92 1.14
N GLY A 51 14.64 1.97 0.56
CA GLY A 51 15.73 2.25 -0.38
C GLY A 51 15.27 2.90 -1.68
N ARG A 52 13.96 2.86 -1.98
CA ARG A 52 13.37 3.40 -3.21
C ARG A 52 12.51 4.65 -2.98
N ARG A 53 12.45 5.17 -1.75
CA ARG A 53 11.54 6.27 -1.37
C ARG A 53 11.54 7.48 -2.31
N ASP A 54 12.67 7.78 -2.94
CA ASP A 54 12.82 8.92 -3.86
C ASP A 54 12.59 8.55 -5.34
N SER A 55 12.09 7.34 -5.64
CA SER A 55 11.80 6.87 -6.99
C SER A 55 10.29 6.74 -7.25
N TYR A 56 9.93 6.78 -8.53
CA TYR A 56 8.55 6.56 -8.96
C TYR A 56 8.01 5.19 -8.51
N ASP A 57 8.87 4.16 -8.53
CA ASP A 57 8.51 2.79 -8.15
C ASP A 57 8.03 2.68 -6.69
N TRP A 58 8.40 3.63 -5.83
CA TRP A 58 7.95 3.65 -4.42
C TRP A 58 6.43 3.72 -4.27
N HIS A 59 5.77 4.32 -5.26
CA HIS A 59 4.31 4.47 -5.29
C HIS A 59 3.58 3.25 -5.87
N ASP A 60 4.30 2.23 -6.34
CA ASP A 60 3.71 1.07 -7.01
C ASP A 60 3.86 -0.20 -6.16
N TRP A 61 2.80 -0.58 -5.46
CA TRP A 61 2.74 -1.85 -4.72
C TRP A 61 2.96 -3.08 -5.62
N ASN A 62 2.47 -3.04 -6.87
CA ASN A 62 2.64 -4.14 -7.82
C ASN A 62 4.09 -4.30 -8.27
N PHE A 63 4.86 -3.20 -8.33
CA PHE A 63 6.30 -3.26 -8.54
C PHE A 63 6.97 -4.11 -7.46
N PHE A 64 6.68 -3.87 -6.19
CA PHE A 64 7.26 -4.64 -5.09
C PHE A 64 6.79 -6.10 -5.09
N PHE A 65 5.50 -6.36 -5.34
CA PHE A 65 5.01 -7.73 -5.46
C PHE A 65 5.74 -8.49 -6.57
N LYS A 66 5.96 -7.84 -7.72
CA LYS A 66 6.74 -8.41 -8.82
C LYS A 66 8.22 -8.59 -8.48
N LEU A 67 8.84 -7.62 -7.82
CA LEU A 67 10.25 -7.67 -7.40
C LEU A 67 10.54 -8.91 -6.54
N PHE A 68 9.60 -9.26 -5.67
CA PHE A 68 9.69 -10.42 -4.79
C PHE A 68 8.99 -11.68 -5.35
N ASP A 69 8.49 -11.61 -6.58
CA ASP A 69 7.73 -12.68 -7.26
C ASP A 69 6.60 -13.24 -6.35
N LEU A 70 5.81 -12.32 -5.80
CA LEU A 70 4.63 -12.58 -4.99
C LEU A 70 3.38 -12.54 -5.88
N ASP A 71 2.59 -13.60 -5.83
CA ASP A 71 1.30 -13.67 -6.49
C ASP A 71 0.26 -12.86 -5.69
N LEU A 72 0.30 -11.54 -5.91
CA LEU A 72 -0.55 -10.50 -5.33
C LEU A 72 -0.69 -9.36 -6.35
N LYS A 73 -1.84 -8.70 -6.35
CA LYS A 73 -2.06 -7.42 -7.05
C LYS A 73 -2.78 -6.44 -6.15
N TYR A 74 -2.39 -5.17 -6.23
CA TYR A 74 -2.93 -4.13 -5.36
C TYR A 74 -4.41 -3.86 -5.64
N GLU A 75 -4.80 -3.85 -6.91
CA GLU A 75 -6.17 -3.65 -7.36
C GLU A 75 -7.11 -4.73 -6.83
N GLU A 76 -6.67 -5.99 -6.83
CA GLU A 76 -7.43 -7.11 -6.27
C GLU A 76 -7.62 -6.97 -4.75
N LEU A 77 -6.67 -6.35 -4.05
CA LEU A 77 -6.79 -6.04 -2.62
C LEU A 77 -7.79 -4.90 -2.37
N LEU A 78 -7.74 -3.84 -3.19
CA LEU A 78 -8.67 -2.72 -3.13
C LEU A 78 -10.13 -3.18 -3.36
N GLU A 79 -10.35 -4.00 -4.39
CA GLU A 79 -11.68 -4.54 -4.72
C GLU A 79 -12.21 -5.52 -3.68
N ARG A 80 -11.33 -6.33 -3.09
CA ARG A 80 -11.73 -7.30 -2.06
C ARG A 80 -12.02 -6.63 -0.72
N TYR A 81 -11.32 -5.55 -0.39
CA TYR A 81 -11.41 -4.88 0.91
C TYR A 81 -11.70 -3.37 0.79
N PRO A 82 -12.74 -2.93 0.05
CA PRO A 82 -13.01 -1.52 -0.14
C PRO A 82 -13.37 -0.81 1.18
N HIS A 83 -13.96 -1.55 2.13
CA HIS A 83 -14.29 -1.07 3.48
C HIS A 83 -13.06 -0.80 4.37
N LYS A 84 -11.86 -1.15 3.92
CA LYS A 84 -10.59 -0.80 4.59
C LYS A 84 -10.03 0.54 4.12
N LEU A 85 -10.55 1.09 3.04
CA LEU A 85 -10.29 2.47 2.65
C LEU A 85 -11.19 3.39 3.47
N GLN A 86 -10.59 4.34 4.17
CA GLN A 86 -11.31 5.25 5.05
C GLN A 86 -11.23 6.66 4.50
N VAL A 87 -12.36 7.19 4.04
CA VAL A 87 -12.49 8.58 3.63
C VAL A 87 -12.44 9.47 4.87
N TYR A 88 -11.69 10.58 4.81
CA TYR A 88 -11.62 11.49 5.97
C TYR A 88 -12.99 12.17 6.19
N PRO A 89 -13.37 12.46 7.45
CA PRO A 89 -14.69 13.01 7.76
C PRO A 89 -15.02 14.31 7.00
N ASP A 90 -14.00 15.16 6.80
CA ASP A 90 -14.17 16.47 6.17
C ASP A 90 -14.11 16.43 4.64
N THR A 91 -13.81 15.27 4.05
CA THR A 91 -13.65 15.13 2.59
C THR A 91 -14.94 15.46 1.85
N ILE A 92 -16.06 14.83 2.20
CA ILE A 92 -17.34 15.07 1.51
C ILE A 92 -17.79 16.53 1.69
N PRO A 93 -17.83 17.10 2.91
CA PRO A 93 -18.15 18.52 3.09
C PRO A 93 -17.24 19.48 2.30
N THR A 94 -15.95 19.15 2.16
CA THR A 94 -15.00 19.99 1.41
C THR A 94 -15.22 19.93 -0.09
N LEU A 95 -15.61 18.76 -0.63
CA LEU A 95 -15.81 18.57 -2.07
C LEU A 95 -17.18 19.05 -2.57
N GLU A 96 -18.17 19.18 -1.69
CA GLU A 96 -19.50 19.70 -2.02
C GLU A 96 -19.63 21.23 -1.95
N TRP A 97 -18.55 21.92 -1.54
CA TRP A 97 -18.45 23.38 -1.44
C TRP A 97 -18.27 24.06 -2.81
#